data_AF-A0A5C2M825-F1
#
_entry.id   AF-A0A5C2M825-F1
#
_cell.length_a   1.000
_cell.length_b   1.000
_cell.length_c   1.000
_cell.angle_alpha   90.00
_cell.angle_beta   90.00
_cell.angle_gamma   90.00
#
_symmetry.space_group_name_H-M   'P 1'
#
loop_
_entity.id
_entity.type
_entity.pdbx_description
1 polymer ?
#
loop_
_entity_poly.entity_id
_entity_poly.type
_entity_poly.pdbx_seq_one_letter_code
_entity_poly.pdbx_strand_id
1 'polypeptide(L)'
;MVEPLPKPLERHGIYPCPICRHGQIVPMVLMETHACNFCRHIFTLDPERQTARLEDGAIAFRWQWTGTGWRSLHRPSSQVTVVGLVLAILLIILPPTLIGLAYALFPPLEAGVWRWFPLLWTGLTLAAHALLFGPVLMAILSPEREM
;
A
#
# COMPACT_ATOMS: atom_id res chain seq x y z
N MET A 1 18.36 22.48 26.85
CA MET A 1 18.34 21.45 25.80
C MET A 1 18.96 22.08 24.57
N VAL A 2 20.13 21.63 24.15
CA VAL A 2 20.76 22.09 22.91
C VAL A 2 20.09 21.31 21.78
N GLU A 3 19.31 21.97 20.93
CA GLU A 3 18.85 21.34 19.69
C GLU A 3 20.08 21.02 18.83
N PRO A 4 20.27 19.76 18.39
CA PRO A 4 21.37 19.45 17.50
C PRO A 4 21.19 20.23 16.20
N LEU A 5 22.24 20.92 15.77
CA LEU A 5 22.28 21.57 14.46
C LEU A 5 21.92 20.54 13.37
N PRO A 6 21.01 20.85 12.42
CA PRO A 6 20.62 19.92 11.39
C PRO A 6 21.84 19.49 10.57
N LYS A 7 22.18 18.20 10.65
CA LYS A 7 23.33 17.61 9.97
C LYS A 7 22.85 16.83 8.74
N PRO A 8 23.44 17.00 7.55
CA PRO A 8 23.07 16.20 6.39
C PRO A 8 23.34 14.71 6.62
N LEU A 9 22.58 13.88 5.90
CA LEU A 9 22.83 12.44 5.82
C LEU A 9 24.16 12.19 5.12
N GLU A 10 25.03 11.43 5.76
CA GLU A 10 26.37 11.07 5.31
C GLU A 10 26.44 9.55 5.14
N ARG A 11 27.18 9.09 4.13
CA ARG A 11 27.33 7.68 3.78
C ARG A 11 27.91 6.81 4.89
N HIS A 12 28.74 7.37 5.77
CA HIS A 12 29.35 6.62 6.89
C HIS A 12 28.85 7.12 8.25
N GLY A 13 27.75 7.87 8.25
CA GLY A 13 27.16 8.42 9.46
C GLY A 13 26.47 7.37 10.32
N ILE A 14 26.33 7.70 11.61
CA ILE A 14 25.57 6.91 12.58
C ILE A 14 24.28 7.66 12.87
N TYR A 15 23.15 6.98 12.71
CA TYR A 15 21.82 7.57 12.83
C TYR A 15 20.93 6.74 13.75
N PRO A 16 19.94 7.32 14.45
CA PRO A 16 18.99 6.55 15.23
C PRO A 16 18.19 5.61 14.30
N CYS A 17 17.81 4.42 14.77
CA CYS A 17 17.05 3.50 13.94
C CYS A 17 15.57 3.94 13.81
N PRO A 18 15.02 4.15 12.59
CA PRO A 18 13.63 4.56 12.42
C PRO A 18 12.62 3.45 12.77
N ILE A 19 13.04 2.17 12.71
CA ILE A 19 12.20 1.02 13.04
C ILE A 19 12.05 0.88 14.56
N CYS A 20 13.15 0.60 15.26
CA CYS A 20 13.07 0.30 16.69
C CYS A 20 13.16 1.55 17.56
N ARG A 21 13.67 2.68 17.07
CA ARG A 21 13.93 3.92 17.83
C ARG A 21 14.86 3.79 19.05
N HIS A 22 15.41 2.60 19.28
CA HIS A 22 16.31 2.31 20.41
C HIS A 22 17.77 2.14 19.95
N GLY A 23 17.98 1.41 18.86
CA GLY A 23 19.29 1.20 18.28
C GLY A 23 19.73 2.31 17.34
N GLN A 24 20.93 2.14 16.80
CA GLN A 24 21.53 3.02 15.80
C GLN A 24 21.83 2.22 14.54
N ILE A 25 21.61 2.84 13.39
CA ILE A 25 22.02 2.31 12.10
C ILE A 25 23.50 2.66 11.90
N VAL A 26 24.33 1.63 11.73
CA VAL A 26 25.78 1.74 11.58
C VAL A 26 26.22 1.13 10.25
N PRO A 27 27.29 1.65 9.61
CA PRO A 27 27.81 1.10 8.36
C PRO A 27 28.33 -0.33 8.55
N MET A 28 28.08 -1.20 7.57
CA MET A 28 28.65 -2.55 7.52
C MET A 28 29.97 -2.53 6.74
N VAL A 29 31.01 -3.18 7.27
CA VAL A 29 32.43 -3.01 6.88
C VAL A 29 32.77 -3.47 5.44
N LEU A 30 31.81 -3.92 4.65
CA LEU A 30 32.09 -4.50 3.31
C LEU A 30 31.04 -4.21 2.24
N MET A 31 30.04 -3.38 2.53
CA MET A 31 28.94 -3.07 1.62
C MET A 31 28.47 -1.63 1.83
N GLU A 32 27.90 -1.01 0.81
CA GLU A 32 27.22 0.30 0.89
C GLU A 32 25.86 0.19 1.60
N THR A 33 25.83 -0.56 2.70
CA THR A 33 24.65 -0.89 3.49
C THR A 33 24.90 -0.63 4.97
N HIS A 34 23.81 -0.37 5.66
CA HIS A 34 23.80 -0.06 7.08
C HIS A 34 22.91 -1.05 7.79
N ALA A 35 23.22 -1.39 9.03
CA ALA A 35 22.33 -2.20 9.83
C ALA A 35 22.13 -1.62 11.22
N CYS A 36 20.97 -1.88 11.80
CA CYS A 36 20.72 -1.52 13.17
C CYS A 36 21.45 -2.48 14.13
N ASN A 37 22.26 -1.94 15.03
CA ASN A 37 22.94 -2.70 16.08
C ASN A 37 22.00 -3.35 17.12
N PHE A 38 20.70 -3.05 17.07
CA PHE A 38 19.69 -3.58 17.99
C PHE A 38 18.72 -4.53 17.28
N CYS A 39 17.92 -4.04 16.33
CA CYS A 39 16.91 -4.86 15.65
C CYS A 39 17.46 -5.65 14.45
N ARG A 40 18.74 -5.46 14.09
CA ARG A 40 19.42 -6.15 12.97
C ARG A 40 18.79 -5.96 11.60
N HIS A 41 17.95 -4.94 11.45
CA HIS A 41 17.42 -4.58 10.14
C HIS A 41 18.47 -3.91 9.26
N ILE A 42 18.49 -4.24 7.97
CA ILE A 42 19.40 -3.72 6.95
C ILE A 42 18.72 -2.59 6.17
N PHE A 43 19.48 -1.51 6.01
CA PHE A 43 19.07 -0.27 5.36
C PHE A 43 20.08 0.13 4.28
N THR A 44 19.56 0.68 3.19
CA THR A 44 20.35 1.42 2.20
C THR A 44 20.19 2.91 2.47
N LEU A 45 21.29 3.64 2.66
CA LEU A 45 21.27 5.09 2.76
C LEU A 45 21.55 5.71 1.38
N ASP A 46 20.76 6.72 1.02
CA ASP A 46 20.96 7.57 -0.15
C ASP A 46 21.21 9.00 0.33
N PRO A 47 22.49 9.42 0.46
CA PRO A 47 22.87 10.77 0.84
C PRO A 47 22.41 11.85 -0.15
N GLU A 48 22.31 11.54 -1.45
CA GLU A 48 21.87 12.51 -2.45
C GLU A 48 20.40 12.87 -2.26
N ARG A 49 19.57 11.86 -2.00
CA ARG A 49 18.14 12.05 -1.74
C ARG A 49 17.80 12.31 -0.28
N GLN A 50 18.79 12.23 0.62
CA GLN A 50 18.61 12.29 2.07
C GLN A 50 17.58 11.26 2.56
N THR A 51 17.66 10.02 2.07
CA THR A 51 16.69 8.96 2.42
C THR A 51 17.36 7.69 2.94
N ALA A 52 16.61 6.95 3.76
CA ALA A 52 16.92 5.57 4.15
C ALA A 52 15.83 4.64 3.63
N ARG A 53 16.22 3.49 3.08
CA ARG A 53 15.32 2.44 2.61
C ARG A 53 15.59 1.15 3.36
N LEU A 54 14.53 0.46 3.79
CA LEU A 54 14.62 -0.89 4.34
C LEU A 54 14.72 -1.92 3.20
N GLU A 55 15.66 -2.86 3.29
CA GLU A 55 15.86 -3.91 2.28
C GLU A 55 15.38 -5.30 2.73
N ASP A 56 15.06 -5.49 4.01
CA ASP A 56 14.74 -6.82 4.56
C ASP A 56 13.31 -7.33 4.28
N GLY A 57 12.50 -6.60 3.50
CA GLY A 57 11.09 -6.92 3.34
C GLY A 57 10.59 -6.74 1.90
N ALA A 58 9.51 -7.47 1.57
CA ALA A 58 8.78 -7.29 0.32
C ALA A 58 8.20 -5.87 0.15
N ILE A 59 8.08 -5.12 1.25
CA ILE A 59 7.59 -3.73 1.28
C ILE A 59 8.78 -2.79 1.45
N ALA A 60 9.02 -1.92 0.47
CA ALA A 60 10.08 -0.92 0.53
C ALA A 60 9.69 0.25 1.45
N PHE A 61 9.92 0.11 2.76
CA PHE A 61 9.79 1.24 3.68
C PHE A 61 10.90 2.26 3.43
N ARG A 62 10.51 3.54 3.35
CA ARG A 62 11.43 4.66 3.13
C ARG A 62 11.22 5.75 4.18
N TRP A 63 12.30 6.37 4.59
CA TRP A 63 12.30 7.54 5.47
C TRP A 63 13.15 8.65 4.86
N GLN A 64 12.72 9.90 5.05
CA GLN A 64 13.50 11.09 4.75
C GLN A 64 14.25 11.53 6.01
N TRP A 65 15.50 11.89 5.85
CA TRP A 65 16.28 12.53 6.90
C TRP A 65 15.96 14.04 6.93
N THR A 66 15.61 14.58 8.09
CA THR A 66 15.28 16.01 8.26
C THR A 66 16.43 16.83 8.85
N GLY A 67 17.60 16.22 9.04
CA GLY A 67 18.75 16.84 9.72
C GLY A 67 18.84 16.51 11.21
N THR A 68 17.71 16.23 11.85
CA THR A 68 17.61 15.90 13.28
C THR A 68 16.94 14.54 13.55
N GLY A 69 16.18 14.03 12.58
CA GLY A 69 15.47 12.77 12.73
C GLY A 69 14.89 12.23 11.42
N TRP A 70 14.09 11.17 11.56
CA TRP A 70 13.47 10.49 10.43
C TRP A 70 12.02 10.90 10.28
N ARG A 71 11.66 11.35 9.08
CA ARG A 71 10.28 11.52 8.63
C ARG A 71 9.90 10.32 7.77
N SER A 72 8.78 9.67 8.08
CA SER A 72 8.29 8.56 7.24
C SER A 72 7.94 9.08 5.83
N LEU A 73 8.57 8.49 4.82
CA LEU A 73 8.20 8.64 3.40
C LEU A 73 7.37 7.45 2.94
N HIS A 74 6.85 6.64 3.86
CA HIS A 74 5.98 5.54 3.53
C HIS A 74 4.64 6.08 3.01
N ARG A 75 4.65 6.49 1.75
CA ARG A 75 3.51 6.30 0.88
C ARG A 75 3.51 4.80 0.61
N PRO A 76 2.39 4.07 0.83
CA PRO A 76 2.28 2.74 0.25
C PRO A 76 2.68 2.93 -1.21
N SER A 77 3.72 2.25 -1.67
CA SER A 77 4.05 2.31 -3.09
C SER A 77 2.80 1.77 -3.77
N SER A 78 1.98 2.67 -4.30
CA SER A 78 0.85 2.38 -5.15
C SER A 78 1.40 1.91 -6.49
N GLN A 79 2.29 0.91 -6.46
CA GLN A 79 2.41 -0.06 -7.52
C GLN A 79 1.12 -0.88 -7.52
N VAL A 80 -0.01 -0.19 -7.67
CA VAL A 80 -1.23 -0.84 -8.08
C VAL A 80 -1.00 -1.13 -9.54
N THR A 81 -0.54 -2.35 -9.78
CA THR A 81 -0.24 -2.86 -11.09
C THR A 81 -1.53 -2.85 -11.92
N VAL A 82 -1.43 -2.77 -13.24
CA VAL A 82 -2.56 -2.98 -14.18
C VAL A 82 -3.38 -4.23 -13.78
N VAL A 83 -2.70 -5.25 -13.25
CA VAL A 83 -3.32 -6.46 -12.67
C VAL A 83 -4.32 -6.13 -11.55
N GLY A 84 -3.98 -5.24 -10.62
CA GLY A 84 -4.86 -4.83 -9.52
C GLY A 84 -6.10 -4.07 -10.01
N LEU A 85 -5.95 -3.25 -11.06
CA LEU A 85 -7.06 -2.57 -11.72
C LEU A 85 -8.04 -3.58 -12.35
N VAL A 86 -7.50 -4.51 -13.14
CA VAL A 86 -8.29 -5.57 -13.80
C VAL A 86 -9.02 -6.42 -12.75
N LEU A 87 -8.34 -6.79 -11.67
CA LEU A 87 -8.93 -7.60 -10.61
C LEU A 87 -10.05 -6.87 -9.87
N ALA A 88 -9.87 -5.58 -9.56
CA ALA A 88 -10.91 -4.78 -8.90
C ALA A 88 -12.17 -4.68 -9.76
N ILE A 89 -12.02 -4.41 -11.06
CA ILE A 89 -13.15 -4.35 -12.01
C ILE A 89 -13.84 -5.72 -12.10
N LEU A 90 -13.06 -6.80 -12.21
CA LEU A 90 -13.59 -8.16 -12.31
C LEU A 90 -14.41 -8.51 -11.06
N LEU A 91 -13.94 -8.18 -9.86
CA LEU A 91 -14.64 -8.47 -8.61
C LEU A 91 -15.91 -7.64 -8.43
N ILE A 92 -16.02 -6.47 -9.05
CA ILE A 92 -17.24 -5.65 -9.04
C ILE A 92 -18.29 -6.21 -10.01
N ILE A 93 -17.87 -6.63 -11.21
CA ILE A 93 -18.79 -6.98 -12.31
C ILE A 93 -19.13 -8.47 -12.34
N LEU A 94 -18.17 -9.36 -12.09
CA LEU A 94 -18.34 -10.81 -12.26
C LEU A 94 -19.43 -11.39 -11.34
N PRO A 95 -19.51 -11.06 -10.03
CA PRO A 95 -20.53 -11.63 -9.16
C PRO A 95 -21.97 -11.24 -9.55
N PRO A 96 -22.32 -9.95 -9.76
CA PRO A 96 -23.69 -9.60 -10.17
C PRO A 96 -24.03 -10.10 -11.58
N THR A 97 -23.06 -10.21 -12.50
CA THR A 97 -23.31 -10.78 -13.83
C THR A 97 -23.58 -12.28 -13.78
N LEU A 98 -22.88 -13.05 -12.94
CA LEU A 98 -23.17 -14.47 -12.75
C LEU A 98 -24.59 -14.70 -12.20
N ILE A 99 -24.99 -13.90 -11.21
CA ILE A 99 -26.34 -13.98 -10.63
C ILE A 99 -27.41 -13.57 -11.66
N GLY A 100 -27.19 -12.47 -12.39
CA GLY A 100 -28.11 -12.01 -13.43
C GLY A 100 -28.24 -13.00 -14.58
N LEU A 101 -27.13 -13.62 -15.00
CA LEU A 101 -27.10 -14.64 -16.03
C LEU A 101 -27.85 -15.90 -15.58
N ALA A 102 -27.65 -16.33 -14.34
CA ALA A 102 -28.39 -17.47 -13.77
C ALA A 102 -29.91 -17.20 -13.79
N TYR A 103 -30.34 -15.99 -13.45
CA TYR A 103 -31.75 -15.60 -13.53
C TYR A 103 -32.29 -15.61 -14.97
N ALA A 104 -31.49 -15.15 -15.95
CA ALA A 104 -31.89 -15.14 -17.36
C ALA A 104 -31.98 -16.54 -17.97
N LEU A 105 -31.07 -17.45 -17.60
CA LEU A 105 -31.04 -18.82 -18.09
C LEU A 105 -32.09 -19.71 -17.41
N PHE A 106 -32.39 -19.43 -16.14
CA PHE A 106 -33.36 -20.19 -15.34
C PHE A 106 -34.45 -19.26 -14.81
N PRO A 107 -35.31 -18.73 -15.69
CA PRO A 107 -36.40 -17.87 -15.26
C PRO A 107 -37.36 -18.65 -14.34
N PRO A 108 -37.88 -18.02 -13.28
CA PRO A 108 -38.80 -18.68 -12.36
C PRO A 108 -40.08 -19.09 -13.09
N LEU A 109 -40.45 -20.37 -12.97
CA LEU A 109 -41.59 -21.00 -13.65
C LEU A 109 -42.94 -20.43 -13.23
N GLU A 110 -43.04 -19.87 -12.02
CA GLU A 110 -44.25 -19.23 -11.51
C GLU A 110 -43.93 -17.82 -11.02
N ALA A 111 -44.69 -16.83 -11.50
CA ALA A 111 -44.59 -15.44 -11.05
C ALA A 111 -45.20 -15.28 -9.65
N GLY A 112 -44.60 -15.93 -8.67
CA GLY A 112 -44.96 -15.81 -7.26
C GLY A 112 -44.56 -14.46 -6.67
N VAL A 113 -44.96 -14.24 -5.41
CA VAL A 113 -44.71 -13.02 -4.62
C VAL A 113 -43.22 -12.61 -4.59
N TRP A 114 -42.30 -13.54 -4.83
CA TRP A 114 -40.85 -13.34 -4.76
C TRP A 114 -40.17 -13.02 -6.09
N ARG A 115 -40.92 -12.65 -7.14
CA ARG A 115 -40.33 -12.32 -8.46
C ARG A 115 -39.29 -11.19 -8.43
N TRP A 116 -39.38 -10.27 -7.46
CA TRP A 116 -38.44 -9.16 -7.28
C TRP A 116 -37.13 -9.57 -6.59
N PHE A 117 -37.11 -10.74 -5.91
CA PHE A 117 -35.99 -11.18 -5.10
C PHE A 117 -34.67 -11.31 -5.91
N PRO A 118 -34.65 -11.93 -7.10
CA PRO A 118 -33.43 -12.01 -7.90
C PRO A 118 -32.89 -10.63 -8.30
N LEU A 119 -33.77 -9.69 -8.65
CA LEU A 119 -33.38 -8.32 -8.99
C LEU A 119 -32.81 -7.58 -7.77
N LEU A 120 -33.44 -7.71 -6.59
CA LEU A 120 -32.88 -7.14 -5.36
C LEU A 120 -31.51 -7.74 -5.04
N TRP A 121 -31.38 -9.07 -5.15
CA TRP A 121 -30.16 -9.79 -4.83
C TRP A 121 -28.98 -9.44 -5.76
N THR A 122 -29.24 -9.30 -7.07
CA THR A 122 -28.23 -8.82 -8.03
C THR A 122 -27.77 -7.40 -7.69
N GLY A 123 -28.70 -6.50 -7.39
CA GLY A 123 -28.39 -5.12 -6.98
C GLY A 123 -27.60 -5.04 -5.68
N LEU A 124 -27.99 -5.82 -4.67
CA LEU A 124 -27.28 -5.91 -3.39
C LEU A 124 -25.86 -6.44 -3.58
N THR A 125 -25.69 -7.46 -4.43
CA THR A 125 -24.39 -8.02 -4.75
C THR A 125 -23.49 -6.98 -5.40
N LEU A 126 -23.99 -6.24 -6.39
CA LEU A 126 -23.26 -5.15 -7.02
C LEU A 126 -22.87 -4.08 -6.00
N ALA A 127 -23.81 -3.64 -5.16
CA ALA A 127 -23.56 -2.62 -4.14
C ALA A 127 -22.50 -3.07 -3.13
N ALA A 128 -22.56 -4.31 -2.64
CA ALA A 128 -21.58 -4.85 -1.70
C ALA A 128 -20.17 -4.90 -2.31
N HIS A 129 -20.03 -5.39 -3.56
CA HIS A 129 -18.73 -5.46 -4.22
C HIS A 129 -18.19 -4.07 -4.58
N ALA A 130 -19.05 -3.14 -5.01
CA ALA A 130 -18.68 -1.75 -5.24
C ALA A 130 -18.24 -1.04 -3.94
N LEU A 131 -18.86 -1.34 -2.79
CA LEU A 131 -18.45 -0.78 -1.50
C LEU A 131 -17.08 -1.32 -1.05
N LEU A 132 -16.82 -2.61 -1.27
CA LEU A 132 -15.56 -3.24 -0.88
C LEU A 132 -14.38 -2.85 -1.80
N PHE A 133 -14.59 -2.84 -3.12
CA PHE A 133 -13.53 -2.67 -4.11
C PHE A 133 -13.55 -1.30 -4.82
N GLY A 134 -14.64 -0.53 -4.72
CA GLY A 134 -14.75 0.81 -5.28
C GLY A 134 -13.71 1.80 -4.73
N PRO A 135 -13.40 1.83 -3.42
CA PRO A 135 -12.34 2.69 -2.89
C PRO A 135 -10.96 2.34 -3.47
N VAL A 136 -10.68 1.05 -3.68
CA VAL A 136 -9.45 0.57 -4.33
C VAL A 136 -9.42 1.04 -5.78
N LEU A 137 -10.50 0.86 -6.53
CA LEU A 137 -10.62 1.33 -7.92
C LEU A 137 -10.43 2.85 -8.03
N MET A 138 -11.07 3.63 -7.14
CA MET A 138 -10.94 5.09 -7.10
C MET A 138 -9.53 5.56 -6.73
N ALA A 139 -8.85 4.84 -5.83
CA ALA A 139 -7.46 5.13 -5.50
C ALA A 139 -6.52 4.88 -6.69
N ILE A 140 -6.83 3.91 -7.56
CA ILE A 140 -6.06 3.63 -8.78
C ILE A 140 -6.33 4.66 -9.88
N LEU A 141 -7.60 4.98 -10.10
CA LEU A 141 -8.06 5.88 -11.18
C LEU A 141 -7.82 7.36 -10.89
N SER A 142 -7.40 7.71 -9.68
CA SER A 142 -7.08 9.06 -9.27
C SER A 142 -5.55 9.27 -9.10
N PRO A 143 -4.72 9.06 -10.14
CA PRO A 143 -3.28 9.28 -10.04
C PRO A 143 -2.93 10.77 -9.88
N GLU A 144 -3.85 11.68 -10.23
CA GLU A 144 -3.55 13.12 -10.40
C GLU A 144 -3.80 14.00 -9.17
N ARG A 145 -4.19 13.44 -8.03
CA ARG A 145 -4.35 14.22 -6.77
C ARG A 145 -3.03 14.39 -5.99
N GLU A 146 -1.90 14.26 -6.69
CA GLU A 146 -0.55 14.26 -6.12
C GLU A 146 0.46 15.08 -6.96
N MET A 147 0.01 16.09 -7.71
CA MET A 147 0.86 17.20 -8.19
C MET A 147 0.64 18.45 -7.34
#